data_AF-A0A6G0MPA7-F1
#
_entry.id   AF-A0A6G0MPA7-F1
#
_cell.length_a   1.000
_cell.length_b   1.000
_cell.length_c   1.000
_cell.angle_alpha   90.00
_cell.angle_beta   90.00
_cell.angle_gamma   90.00
#
_symmetry.space_group_name_H-M   'P 1'
#
loop_
_entity.id
_entity.type
_entity.pdbx_description
1 polymer ?
#
loop_
_entity_poly.entity_id
_entity_poly.type
_entity_poly.pdbx_seq_one_letter_code
_entity_poly.pdbx_strand_id
1 'polypeptide(L)'
;MLLNEVLRCSTSRALVNEKESVILEFMYVHYGKGKEDPLQHVRFYSKNATASARCFRLPECAYEMFSPRKFDEYCVRVFVKEPHLVAPVREAFERWCRKYNNSQVYPLEFRV
;
A
#
# COMPACT_ATOMS: atom_id res chain seq x y z
N MET A 1 16.23 -6.05 8.48
CA MET A 1 14.87 -6.51 8.15
C MET A 1 13.89 -5.54 8.78
N LEU A 2 13.00 -4.99 7.97
CA LEU A 2 12.06 -3.91 8.31
C LEU A 2 11.32 -4.12 9.64
N LEU A 3 10.93 -5.36 9.95
CA LEU A 3 10.30 -5.70 11.23
C LEU A 3 11.17 -5.30 12.44
N ASN A 4 12.47 -5.56 12.42
CA ASN A 4 13.36 -5.17 13.52
C ASN A 4 13.45 -3.64 13.66
N GLU A 5 13.38 -2.89 12.56
CA GLU A 5 13.39 -1.43 12.60
C GLU A 5 12.10 -0.88 13.22
N VAL A 6 10.96 -1.48 12.88
CA VAL A 6 9.67 -1.19 13.51
C VAL A 6 9.72 -1.50 15.01
N LEU A 7 10.08 -2.73 15.40
CA LEU A 7 10.08 -3.14 16.81
C LEU A 7 11.07 -2.33 17.67
N ARG A 8 12.21 -1.90 17.09
CA ARG A 8 13.18 -1.01 17.76
C ARG A 8 12.66 0.40 18.02
N CYS A 9 11.56 0.80 17.39
CA CYS A 9 10.89 2.06 17.71
C CYS A 9 9.99 1.95 18.96
N SER A 10 9.82 0.74 19.53
CA SER A 10 9.11 0.56 20.80
C SER A 10 9.87 1.19 21.97
N THR A 11 9.14 1.64 22.98
CA THR A 11 9.67 2.04 24.29
C THR A 11 10.20 0.85 25.08
N SER A 12 9.65 -0.35 24.86
CA SER A 12 10.07 -1.59 25.50
C SER A 12 11.07 -2.35 24.64
N ARG A 13 12.30 -2.51 25.13
CA ARG A 13 13.32 -3.35 24.47
C ARG A 13 12.92 -4.83 24.42
N ALA A 14 12.04 -5.28 25.31
CA ALA A 14 11.57 -6.65 25.35
C ALA A 14 10.74 -7.04 24.12
N LEU A 15 10.12 -6.06 23.43
CA LEU A 15 9.29 -6.33 22.25
C LEU A 15 10.08 -7.00 21.11
N VAL A 16 11.39 -6.74 21.02
CA VAL A 16 12.26 -7.38 20.02
C VAL A 16 12.39 -8.89 20.26
N ASN A 17 12.22 -9.35 21.50
CA ASN A 17 12.26 -10.77 21.83
C ASN A 17 10.98 -11.50 21.39
N GLU A 18 9.88 -10.77 21.23
CA GLU A 18 8.57 -11.27 20.78
C GLU A 18 8.42 -11.26 19.25
N LYS A 19 9.50 -11.06 18.50
CA LYS A 19 9.44 -10.88 17.03
C LYS A 19 8.75 -12.04 16.30
N GLU A 20 8.87 -13.27 16.81
CA GLU A 20 8.26 -14.46 16.20
C GLU A 20 6.72 -14.46 16.32
N SER A 21 6.19 -13.64 17.23
CA SER A 21 4.76 -13.39 17.44
C SER A 21 4.23 -12.21 16.61
N VAL A 22 5.08 -11.57 15.80
CA VAL A 22 4.74 -10.42 14.95
C VAL A 22 5.04 -10.74 13.49
N ILE A 23 4.06 -10.51 12.62
CA ILE A 23 4.18 -10.71 11.18
C ILE A 23 4.19 -9.34 10.52
N LEU A 24 5.22 -9.06 9.72
CA LEU A 24 5.26 -7.87 8.87
C LEU A 24 5.12 -8.28 7.41
N GLU A 25 4.15 -7.71 6.74
CA GLU A 25 3.93 -7.84 5.30
C GLU A 25 4.31 -6.53 4.62
N PHE A 26 5.19 -6.60 3.62
CA PHE A 26 5.58 -5.48 2.76
C PHE A 26 5.03 -5.73 1.36
N MET A 27 3.97 -5.01 1.00
CA MET A 27 3.23 -5.21 -0.23
C MET A 27 3.53 -4.10 -1.24
N TYR A 28 3.67 -4.50 -2.51
CA TYR A 28 3.63 -3.57 -3.64
C TYR A 28 2.25 -3.63 -4.27
N VAL A 29 1.46 -2.57 -4.11
CA VAL A 29 0.10 -2.47 -4.62
C VAL A 29 0.14 -1.63 -5.89
N HIS A 30 -0.40 -2.17 -6.98
CA HIS A 30 -0.40 -1.46 -8.26
C HIS A 30 -1.54 -1.92 -9.17
N TYR A 31 -1.80 -1.15 -10.23
CA TYR A 31 -2.91 -1.39 -11.16
C TYR A 31 -2.55 -2.42 -12.26
N GLY A 32 -1.77 -3.45 -11.91
CA GLY A 32 -1.31 -4.50 -12.84
C GLY A 32 -0.17 -4.12 -13.79
N LYS A 33 0.22 -2.83 -13.86
CA LYS A 33 1.32 -2.33 -14.71
C LYS A 33 2.41 -1.58 -13.93
N GLY A 34 2.61 -1.92 -12.66
CA GLY A 34 3.52 -1.19 -11.77
C GLY A 34 3.14 0.29 -11.70
N LYS A 35 4.12 1.18 -11.84
CA LYS A 35 3.94 2.63 -11.83
C LYS A 35 3.23 3.22 -13.06
N GLU A 36 3.02 2.43 -14.11
CA GLU A 36 2.46 2.92 -15.37
C GLU A 36 0.94 3.00 -15.32
N ASP A 37 0.38 4.00 -16.00
CA ASP A 37 -1.05 4.08 -16.25
C ASP A 37 -1.51 2.92 -17.16
N PRO A 38 -2.35 1.99 -16.68
CA PRO A 38 -2.83 0.90 -17.50
C PRO A 38 -3.64 1.36 -18.71
N LEU A 39 -4.31 2.53 -18.67
CA LEU A 39 -5.12 3.05 -19.77
C LEU A 39 -4.28 3.42 -21.01
N GLN A 40 -3.00 3.74 -20.83
CA GLN A 40 -2.08 3.98 -21.94
C GLN A 40 -1.83 2.73 -22.81
N HIS A 41 -2.13 1.55 -22.25
CA HIS A 41 -2.00 0.26 -22.90
C HIS A 41 -3.32 -0.26 -23.49
N VAL A 42 -4.42 0.45 -23.25
CA VAL A 42 -5.75 0.12 -23.79
C VAL A 42 -5.95 0.80 -25.14
N ARG A 43 -6.77 0.17 -26.00
CA ARG A 43 -7.17 0.70 -27.30
C ARG A 43 -8.68 0.83 -27.34
N PHE A 44 -9.16 1.96 -27.83
CA PHE A 44 -10.57 2.34 -27.89
C PHE A 44 -11.03 2.47 -29.33
N TYR A 45 -12.35 2.36 -29.51
CA TYR A 45 -13.06 2.61 -30.75
C TYR A 45 -14.24 3.53 -30.46
N SER A 46 -14.62 4.35 -31.45
CA SER A 46 -15.83 5.17 -31.35
C SER A 46 -17.08 4.31 -31.50
N LYS A 47 -18.21 4.79 -30.96
CA LYS A 47 -19.50 4.05 -30.97
C LYS A 47 -19.90 3.46 -32.33
N ASN A 48 -19.65 4.19 -33.42
CA ASN A 48 -20.03 3.80 -34.77
C ASN A 48 -18.84 3.23 -35.58
N ALA A 49 -17.82 2.69 -34.91
CA ALA A 49 -16.66 2.11 -35.58
C ALA A 49 -17.05 0.88 -36.42
N THR A 50 -16.60 0.85 -37.66
CA THR A 50 -16.71 -0.31 -38.56
C THR A 50 -15.48 -1.22 -38.43
N ALA A 51 -15.50 -2.38 -39.08
CA ALA A 51 -14.37 -3.32 -39.07
C ALA A 51 -13.05 -2.73 -39.61
N SER A 52 -13.12 -1.66 -40.42
CA SER A 52 -11.94 -0.95 -40.95
C SER A 52 -11.47 0.22 -40.09
N ALA A 53 -12.15 0.50 -38.97
CA ALA A 53 -11.81 1.64 -38.11
C ALA A 53 -10.46 1.43 -37.43
N ARG A 54 -9.66 2.49 -37.34
CA ARG A 54 -8.41 2.48 -36.59
C ARG A 54 -8.70 2.70 -35.10
N CYS A 55 -8.13 1.85 -34.25
CA CYS A 55 -8.18 2.07 -32.81
C CYS A 55 -7.31 3.26 -32.39
N PHE A 56 -7.65 3.85 -31.24
CA PHE A 56 -6.90 4.97 -30.67
C PHE A 56 -6.65 4.78 -29.17
N ARG A 57 -5.70 5.54 -28.64
CA ARG A 57 -5.51 5.71 -27.19
C ARG A 57 -6.30 6.92 -26.73
N LEU A 58 -6.89 6.84 -25.56
CA LEU A 58 -7.47 8.03 -24.95
C LEU A 58 -6.34 9.01 -24.60
N PRO A 59 -6.47 10.30 -24.97
CA PRO A 59 -5.55 11.32 -24.49
C PRO A 59 -5.74 11.48 -22.98
N GLU A 60 -4.64 11.68 -22.25
CA GLU A 60 -4.65 11.77 -20.79
C GLU A 60 -5.61 12.85 -20.27
N CYS A 61 -5.65 14.01 -20.92
CA CYS A 61 -6.55 15.11 -20.59
C CYS A 61 -8.05 14.75 -20.63
N ALA A 62 -8.43 13.68 -21.32
CA ALA A 62 -9.82 13.23 -21.36
C ALA A 62 -10.27 12.52 -20.07
N TYR A 63 -9.33 12.04 -19.25
CA TYR A 63 -9.65 11.25 -18.05
C TYR A 63 -8.81 11.57 -16.82
N GLU A 64 -7.79 12.43 -16.93
CA GLU A 64 -6.87 12.77 -15.83
C GLU A 64 -7.59 13.25 -14.56
N MET A 65 -8.72 13.97 -14.70
CA MET A 65 -9.51 14.44 -13.57
C MET A 65 -10.15 13.32 -12.74
N PHE A 66 -10.30 12.14 -13.34
CA PHE A 66 -10.88 10.95 -12.72
C PHE A 66 -9.84 9.87 -12.42
N SER A 67 -8.58 10.12 -12.78
CA SER A 67 -7.49 9.16 -12.65
C SER A 67 -6.72 9.38 -11.34
N PRO A 68 -6.20 8.31 -10.70
CA PRO A 68 -5.17 8.45 -9.69
C PRO A 68 -3.94 9.18 -10.25
N ARG A 69 -3.27 9.97 -9.41
CA ARG A 69 -1.98 10.60 -9.77
C ARG A 69 -0.80 9.63 -9.76
N LYS A 70 -0.96 8.49 -9.07
CA LYS A 70 0.00 7.39 -9.00
C LYS A 70 -0.76 6.08 -9.13
N PHE A 71 -0.18 5.14 -9.86
CA PHE A 71 -0.77 3.81 -10.13
C PHE A 71 -0.16 2.71 -9.28
N ASP A 72 0.76 3.08 -8.40
CA ASP A 72 1.40 2.17 -7.47
C ASP A 72 1.68 2.83 -6.11
N GLU A 73 1.77 1.98 -5.10
CA GLU A 73 2.14 2.33 -3.73
C GLU A 73 2.74 1.12 -2.99
N TYR A 74 3.48 1.39 -1.93
CA TYR A 74 3.91 0.36 -0.99
C TYR A 74 3.02 0.40 0.25
N CYS A 75 2.51 -0.76 0.67
CA CYS A 75 1.71 -0.93 1.87
C CYS A 75 2.46 -1.81 2.86
N VAL A 76 2.60 -1.35 4.10
CA VAL A 76 3.17 -2.14 5.21
C VAL A 76 2.07 -2.53 6.15
N ARG A 77 1.87 -3.83 6.37
CA ARG A 77 0.90 -4.35 7.33
C ARG A 77 1.63 -5.08 8.44
N VAL A 78 1.17 -4.86 9.67
CA VAL A 78 1.74 -5.52 10.85
C VAL A 78 0.61 -6.25 11.56
N PHE A 79 0.81 -7.55 11.75
CA PHE A 79 -0.10 -8.43 12.46
C PHE A 79 0.58 -8.95 13.71
N VAL A 80 -0.22 -9.17 14.76
CA VAL A 80 0.25 -9.79 16.00
C VAL A 80 -0.53 -11.07 16.24
N LYS A 81 0.16 -12.12 16.66
CA LYS A 81 -0.46 -13.40 17.01
C LYS A 81 -1.13 -13.34 18.38
N GLU A 82 -0.55 -12.57 19.30
CA GLU A 82 -1.00 -12.48 20.69
C GLU A 82 -1.68 -11.13 20.98
N PRO A 83 -2.87 -11.12 21.63
CA PRO A 83 -3.62 -9.89 21.91
C PRO A 83 -2.85 -8.85 22.72
N HIS A 84 -2.02 -9.29 23.67
CA HIS A 84 -1.24 -8.38 24.53
C HIS A 84 -0.16 -7.61 23.75
N LEU A 85 0.21 -8.05 22.54
CA LEU A 85 1.20 -7.39 21.69
C LEU A 85 0.59 -6.27 20.83
N VAL A 86 -0.75 -6.19 20.73
CA VAL A 86 -1.44 -5.22 19.86
C VAL A 86 -1.01 -3.78 20.17
N ALA A 87 -1.09 -3.37 21.44
CA ALA A 87 -0.76 -2.02 21.86
C ALA A 87 0.74 -1.67 21.67
N PRO A 88 1.71 -2.46 22.19
CA PRO A 88 3.13 -2.11 22.06
C PRO A 88 3.63 -2.17 20.61
N VAL A 89 3.11 -3.08 19.78
CA VAL A 89 3.47 -3.16 18.35
C VAL A 89 2.89 -1.99 17.57
N ARG A 90 1.64 -1.60 17.85
CA ARG A 90 1.04 -0.42 17.23
C ARG A 90 1.84 0.84 17.53
N GLU A 91 2.17 1.07 18.79
CA GLU A 91 2.95 2.23 19.20
C GLU A 91 4.31 2.27 18.47
N ALA A 92 4.98 1.13 18.40
CA ALA A 92 6.25 1.01 17.70
C ALA A 92 6.11 1.29 16.19
N PHE A 93 5.05 0.78 15.56
CA PHE A 93 4.76 1.02 14.15
C PHE A 93 4.39 2.46 13.86
N GLU A 94 3.58 3.11 14.70
CA GLU A 94 3.24 4.53 14.59
C GLU A 94 4.48 5.42 14.70
N ARG A 95 5.38 5.13 15.64
CA ARG A 95 6.66 5.84 15.78
C ARG A 95 7.53 5.65 14.55
N TRP A 96 7.60 4.42 14.03
CA TRP A 96 8.36 4.12 12.81
C TRP A 96 7.80 4.89 11.59
N CYS A 97 6.47 4.87 11.39
CA CYS A 97 5.79 5.59 10.30
C CYS A 97 6.07 7.09 10.33
N ARG A 98 5.97 7.73 11.51
CA ARG A 98 6.28 9.16 11.68
C ARG A 98 7.75 9.46 11.40
N LYS A 99 8.65 8.60 11.87
CA LYS A 99 10.10 8.83 11.80
C LYS A 99 10.67 8.65 10.38
N TYR A 100 10.22 7.64 9.64
CA TYR A 100 10.90 7.23 8.39
C TYR A 100 10.08 7.45 7.13
N ASN A 101 8.75 7.52 7.23
CA ASN A 101 7.88 7.54 6.05
C ASN A 101 6.93 8.74 6.01
N ASN A 102 6.92 9.57 7.06
CA ASN A 102 5.94 10.65 7.28
C ASN A 102 4.50 10.21 6.97
N SER A 103 4.18 8.96 7.31
CA SER A 103 2.90 8.33 6.99
C SER A 103 2.04 8.17 8.24
N GLN A 104 0.72 8.10 8.04
CA GLN A 104 -0.24 7.81 9.10
C GLN A 104 -0.54 6.31 9.17
N VAL A 105 -0.73 5.79 10.38
CA VAL A 105 -1.17 4.42 10.61
C VAL A 105 -2.70 4.38 10.61
N TYR A 106 -3.27 3.34 10.02
CA TYR A 106 -4.70 3.08 10.01
C TYR A 106 -4.98 1.76 10.74
N PRO A 107 -5.15 1.77 12.08
CA PRO A 107 -5.40 0.56 12.85
C PRO A 107 -6.77 -0.03 12.48
N LEU A 108 -6.76 -1.28 12.02
CA LEU A 108 -7.96 -2.09 11.82
C LEU A 108 -8.13 -2.99 13.03
N GLU A 109 -8.83 -2.51 14.05
CA GLU A 109 -9.22 -3.33 15.19
C GLU A 109 -10.57 -3.98 14.89
N PHE A 110 -10.58 -5.29 14.69
CA PHE A 110 -11.83 -6.04 14.74
C PHE A 110 -12.24 -6.15 16.20
N ARG A 111 -13.32 -5.46 16.59
CA ARG A 111 -13.99 -5.73 17.87
C ARG A 111 -14.68 -7.09 17.71
N VAL A 112 -14.08 -8.12 18.29
CA VAL A 112 -14.71 -9.44 18.49
C VAL A 112 -15.57 -9.36 19.74
#